data_AF-A0A515A1Y5-F1
#
_entry.id   AF-A0A515A1Y5-F1
#
_cell.length_a   1.000
_cell.length_b   1.000
_cell.length_c   1.000
_cell.angle_alpha   90.00
_cell.angle_beta   90.00
_cell.angle_gamma   90.00
#
_symmetry.space_group_name_H-M   'P 1'
#
loop_
_entity.id
_entity.type
_entity.pdbx_description
1 polymer ?
#
loop_
_entity_poly.entity_id
_entity_poly.type
_entity_poly.pdbx_seq_one_letter_code
_entity_poly.pdbx_strand_id
1 'polypeptide(L)'
;MKSLFTILIILCATIGCSKKDTVTARPSVSFSYDYVSISNSPGAVKFYNSSVNATSYSWDFGDGQTSTEKEPVNVYKKAGTYTVKLTAKGPGGDNSYSQPVAAIL
;
A
#
# COMPACT_ATOMS: atom_id res chain seq x y z
N MET A 1 -54.91 18.14 -18.40
CA MET A 1 -54.27 19.29 -17.71
C MET A 1 -54.94 19.49 -16.36
N LYS A 2 -54.71 18.65 -15.34
CA LYS A 2 -53.87 18.99 -14.17
C LYS A 2 -53.53 17.71 -13.35
N SER A 3 -53.91 16.53 -13.83
CA SER A 3 -53.86 15.28 -13.06
C SER A 3 -52.65 14.37 -13.35
N LEU A 4 -51.76 14.73 -14.26
CA LEU A 4 -50.55 13.95 -14.58
C LEU A 4 -49.27 14.56 -13.99
N PHE A 5 -49.30 15.85 -13.59
CA PHE A 5 -48.16 16.55 -13.00
C PHE A 5 -47.93 16.19 -11.52
N THR A 6 -48.98 15.84 -10.78
CA THR A 6 -48.86 15.38 -9.37
C THR A 6 -48.39 13.93 -9.27
N ILE A 7 -48.61 13.11 -10.30
CA ILE A 7 -48.16 11.70 -10.33
C ILE A 7 -46.66 11.60 -10.67
N LEU A 8 -46.08 12.57 -11.39
CA LEU A 8 -44.63 12.58 -11.67
C LEU A 8 -43.79 12.90 -10.41
N ILE A 9 -44.34 13.65 -9.44
CA ILE A 9 -43.62 14.02 -8.21
C ILE A 9 -43.61 12.85 -7.20
N ILE A 10 -44.57 11.91 -7.27
CA ILE A 10 -44.58 10.71 -6.42
C ILE A 10 -43.64 9.61 -6.95
N LEU A 11 -43.28 9.64 -8.25
CA LEU A 11 -42.22 8.78 -8.80
C LEU A 11 -40.80 9.35 -8.55
N CYS A 12 -40.70 10.61 -8.11
CA CYS A 12 -39.47 11.28 -7.70
C CYS A 12 -39.47 11.59 -6.20
N ALA A 13 -39.76 10.57 -5.39
CA ALA A 13 -39.49 10.54 -3.95
C ALA A 13 -38.52 9.40 -3.58
N THR A 14 -37.39 9.13 -4.24
CA THR A 14 -36.54 9.95 -5.14
C THR A 14 -35.58 8.99 -5.86
N ILE A 15 -35.67 8.88 -7.18
CA ILE A 15 -34.71 8.12 -7.99
C ILE A 15 -33.36 8.84 -7.88
N GLY A 16 -32.38 8.23 -7.19
CA GLY A 16 -31.00 8.69 -7.22
C GLY A 16 -30.44 9.27 -5.91
N CYS A 17 -30.49 8.50 -4.82
CA CYS A 17 -29.26 8.35 -4.05
C CYS A 17 -28.64 7.02 -4.48
N SER A 18 -27.97 7.01 -5.64
CA SER A 18 -26.82 6.13 -5.74
C SER A 18 -25.88 6.61 -4.63
N LYS A 19 -25.95 5.97 -3.45
CA LYS A 19 -24.72 5.79 -2.68
C LYS A 19 -23.83 5.14 -3.72
N LYS A 20 -22.97 5.93 -4.36
CA LYS A 20 -21.78 5.37 -4.96
C LYS A 20 -21.03 4.89 -3.73
N ASP A 21 -21.40 3.71 -3.26
CA ASP A 21 -20.55 2.91 -2.41
C ASP A 21 -19.36 2.71 -3.31
N THR A 22 -18.44 3.67 -3.22
CA THR A 22 -17.10 3.53 -3.76
C THR A 22 -16.54 2.40 -2.92
N VAL A 23 -16.79 1.17 -3.39
CA VAL A 23 -16.16 -0.05 -2.90
C VAL A 23 -14.67 0.24 -3.07
N THR A 24 -14.07 0.74 -1.99
CA THR A 24 -12.69 1.16 -2.06
C THR A 24 -11.89 -0.10 -1.90
N ALA A 25 -11.21 -0.49 -2.97
CA ALA A 25 -10.40 -1.69 -2.97
C ALA A 25 -9.33 -1.59 -1.88
N ARG A 26 -9.13 -2.69 -1.14
CA ARG A 26 -8.01 -2.81 -0.20
C ARG A 26 -6.68 -2.70 -0.96
N PRO A 27 -5.61 -2.26 -0.30
CA PRO A 27 -4.28 -2.27 -0.92
C PRO A 27 -3.88 -3.68 -1.38
N SER A 28 -3.40 -3.79 -2.62
CA SER A 28 -2.63 -4.96 -3.06
C SER A 28 -1.16 -4.63 -2.83
N VAL A 29 -0.48 -5.43 -2.02
CA VAL A 29 0.87 -5.12 -1.53
C VAL A 29 1.88 -6.03 -2.20
N SER A 30 2.87 -5.42 -2.83
CA SER A 30 3.98 -6.12 -3.46
C SER A 30 5.19 -5.20 -3.46
N PHE A 31 6.37 -5.81 -3.42
CA PHE A 31 7.63 -5.11 -3.57
C PHE A 31 8.70 -6.02 -4.17
N SER A 32 9.72 -5.40 -4.75
CA SER A 32 10.98 -6.01 -5.13
C SER A 32 12.14 -5.31 -4.42
N TYR A 33 13.34 -5.85 -4.57
CA TYR A 33 14.55 -5.28 -3.98
C TYR A 33 15.76 -5.54 -4.88
N ASP A 34 16.77 -4.67 -4.78
CA ASP A 34 18.08 -4.83 -5.41
C ASP A 34 19.19 -4.53 -4.40
N TYR A 35 20.34 -5.19 -4.58
CA TYR A 35 21.56 -4.86 -3.85
C TYR A 35 22.21 -3.63 -4.43
N VAL A 36 22.57 -2.69 -3.57
CA VAL A 36 23.28 -1.47 -3.97
C VAL A 36 24.55 -1.35 -3.15
N SER A 37 25.66 -0.99 -3.79
CA SER A 37 26.92 -0.74 -3.09
C SER A 37 27.01 0.75 -2.76
N ILE A 38 26.89 1.08 -1.49
CA ILE A 38 27.14 2.44 -0.98
C ILE A 38 28.52 2.44 -0.34
N SER A 39 29.34 3.46 -0.63
CA SER A 39 30.68 3.58 -0.02
C SER A 39 30.58 3.46 1.51
N ASN A 40 31.29 2.49 2.08
CA ASN A 40 31.26 2.13 3.52
C ASN A 40 29.98 1.43 4.02
N SER A 41 29.14 0.89 3.15
CA SER A 41 27.91 0.19 3.51
C SER A 41 27.59 -0.93 2.50
N PRO A 42 28.34 -2.05 2.54
CA PRO A 42 28.15 -3.14 1.58
C PRO A 42 26.81 -3.88 1.76
N GLY A 43 26.20 -3.79 2.95
CA GLY A 43 24.88 -4.37 3.24
C GLY A 43 23.69 -3.53 2.79
N ALA A 44 23.85 -2.60 1.84
CA ALA A 44 22.76 -1.74 1.41
C ALA A 44 21.82 -2.45 0.41
N VAL A 45 20.53 -2.42 0.72
CA VAL A 45 19.45 -2.98 -0.10
C VAL A 45 18.44 -1.88 -0.41
N LYS A 46 18.18 -1.66 -1.70
CA LYS A 46 17.14 -0.76 -2.18
C LYS A 46 15.84 -1.53 -2.34
N PHE A 47 14.73 -0.97 -1.85
CA PHE A 47 13.41 -1.55 -1.99
C PHE A 47 12.54 -0.74 -2.95
N TYR A 48 11.79 -1.44 -3.80
CA TYR A 48 10.86 -0.83 -4.77
C TYR A 48 9.44 -1.30 -4.49
N ASN A 49 8.55 -0.34 -4.29
CA ASN A 49 7.16 -0.60 -3.95
C ASN A 49 6.27 -0.59 -5.18
N SER A 50 5.62 -1.73 -5.45
CA SER A 50 4.65 -1.92 -6.54
C SER A 50 3.21 -2.03 -6.04
N SER A 51 2.94 -1.60 -4.80
CA SER A 51 1.62 -1.65 -4.19
C SER A 51 0.63 -0.72 -4.90
N VAL A 52 -0.62 -1.15 -4.99
CA VAL A 52 -1.73 -0.37 -5.57
C VAL A 52 -2.82 -0.14 -4.53
N ASN A 53 -3.63 0.90 -4.74
CA ASN A 53 -4.70 1.34 -3.82
C ASN A 53 -4.21 1.77 -2.43
N ALA A 54 -2.96 2.22 -2.32
CA ALA A 54 -2.34 2.67 -1.08
C ALA A 54 -2.02 4.17 -1.10
N THR A 55 -2.13 4.82 0.05
CA THR A 55 -1.79 6.22 0.30
C THR A 55 -0.60 6.37 1.26
N SER A 56 -0.26 5.35 2.05
CA SER A 56 0.92 5.35 2.92
C SER A 56 1.51 3.96 3.08
N TYR A 57 2.78 3.93 3.52
CA TYR A 57 3.60 2.73 3.61
C TYR A 57 4.33 2.67 4.95
N SER A 58 4.58 1.46 5.42
CA SER A 58 5.42 1.18 6.58
C SER A 58 6.20 -0.09 6.32
N TRP A 59 7.51 0.02 6.42
CA TRP A 59 8.48 -1.04 6.25
C TRP A 59 9.01 -1.47 7.61
N ASP A 60 9.12 -2.78 7.78
CA ASP A 60 9.92 -3.43 8.82
C ASP A 60 10.95 -4.29 8.09
N PHE A 61 12.23 -3.98 8.28
CA PHE A 61 13.32 -4.65 7.56
C PHE A 61 13.78 -5.95 8.24
N GLY A 62 13.21 -6.30 9.39
CA GLY A 62 13.55 -7.51 10.15
C GLY A 62 14.85 -7.42 10.96
N ASP A 63 15.58 -6.31 10.87
CA ASP A 63 16.81 -6.01 11.63
C ASP A 63 16.57 -5.01 12.77
N GLY A 64 15.31 -4.64 13.02
CA GLY A 64 14.89 -3.62 13.98
C GLY A 64 14.80 -2.20 13.39
N GLN A 65 15.18 -2.00 12.12
CA GLN A 65 14.99 -0.74 11.42
C GLN A 65 13.64 -0.71 10.69
N THR A 66 13.08 0.49 10.52
CA THR A 66 11.80 0.72 9.85
C THR A 66 11.89 1.94 8.94
N SER A 67 10.95 2.06 7.99
CA SER A 67 10.82 3.25 7.14
C SER A 67 9.37 3.50 6.74
N THR A 68 9.03 4.74 6.39
CA THR A 68 7.74 5.14 5.80
C THR A 68 7.87 5.63 4.36
N GLU A 69 9.09 5.65 3.82
CA GLU A 69 9.35 6.05 2.44
C GLU A 69 8.70 5.06 1.46
N LYS A 70 8.34 5.56 0.28
CA LYS A 70 7.79 4.70 -0.77
C LYS A 70 8.82 3.68 -1.25
N GLU A 71 10.07 4.09 -1.38
CA GLU A 71 11.18 3.27 -1.89
C GLU A 71 12.43 3.50 -1.03
N PRO A 72 12.52 2.88 0.16
CA PRO A 72 13.64 3.11 1.07
C PRO A 72 14.90 2.36 0.65
N VAL A 73 16.02 2.78 1.22
CA VAL A 73 17.25 1.98 1.30
C VAL A 73 17.46 1.58 2.75
N ASN A 74 17.67 0.29 3.03
CA ASN A 74 18.12 -0.18 4.34
C ASN A 74 19.55 -0.68 4.26
N VAL A 75 20.35 -0.38 5.29
CA VAL A 75 21.74 -0.88 5.40
C VAL A 75 21.81 -1.91 6.51
N TYR A 76 21.98 -3.16 6.13
CA TYR A 76 22.16 -4.27 7.07
C TYR A 76 23.60 -4.31 7.60
N LYS A 77 23.74 -4.44 8.92
CA LYS A 77 25.06 -4.46 9.60
C LYS A 77 25.69 -5.85 9.66
N LYS A 78 24.89 -6.90 9.41
CA LYS A 78 25.32 -8.31 9.47
C LYS A 78 24.75 -9.03 8.26
N ALA A 79 25.53 -9.94 7.69
CA ALA A 79 25.01 -10.86 6.69
C ALA A 79 23.99 -11.81 7.33
N GLY A 80 22.96 -12.16 6.58
CA GLY A 80 21.89 -13.04 7.07
C GLY A 80 20.60 -12.87 6.27
N THR A 81 19.62 -13.72 6.53
CA THR A 81 18.29 -13.60 5.91
C THR A 81 17.35 -12.88 6.87
N TYR A 82 16.76 -11.79 6.37
CA TYR A 82 15.82 -10.95 7.12
C TYR A 82 14.42 -11.06 6.53
N THR A 83 13.41 -11.20 7.38
CA THR A 83 12.01 -11.17 6.94
C THR A 83 11.57 -9.72 6.80
N VAL A 84 11.53 -9.21 5.58
CA VAL A 84 11.10 -7.84 5.29
C VAL A 84 9.58 -7.82 5.12
N LYS A 85 8.90 -6.90 5.81
CA LYS A 85 7.46 -6.69 5.74
C LYS A 85 7.16 -5.29 5.25
N LEU A 86 6.34 -5.19 4.20
CA LEU A 86 5.69 -3.96 3.76
C LEU A 86 4.23 -3.98 4.20
N THR A 87 3.80 -2.93 4.89
CA THR A 87 2.40 -2.65 5.20
C THR A 87 1.97 -1.42 4.41
N ALA A 88 0.92 -1.57 3.59
CA ALA A 88 0.35 -0.46 2.84
C ALA A 88 -1.05 -0.12 3.38
N LYS A 89 -1.34 1.16 3.53
CA LYS A 89 -2.65 1.66 3.99
C LYS A 89 -3.27 2.52 2.91
N GLY A 90 -4.56 2.35 2.66
CA GLY A 90 -5.35 3.14 1.73
C GLY A 90 -6.79 3.33 2.22
N PRO A 91 -7.65 3.98 1.44
CA PRO A 91 -9.02 4.25 1.88
C PRO A 91 -9.89 2.98 1.93
N GLY A 92 -9.44 1.87 1.33
CA GLY A 92 -10.05 0.55 1.48
C GLY A 92 -9.61 -0.21 2.74
N GLY A 93 -8.71 0.35 3.54
CA GLY A 93 -8.09 -0.28 4.71
C GLY A 93 -6.60 -0.52 4.53
N ASP A 94 -6.04 -1.42 5.33
CA ASP A 94 -4.63 -1.82 5.28
C ASP A 94 -4.46 -3.24 4.75
N ASN A 95 -3.28 -3.54 4.23
CA ASN A 95 -2.84 -4.89 3.89
C ASN A 95 -1.32 -4.98 4.03
N SER A 96 -0.76 -6.19 4.10
CA SER A 96 0.69 -6.37 4.25
C SER A 96 1.22 -7.58 3.48
N TYR A 97 2.48 -7.50 3.06
CA TYR A 97 3.22 -8.57 2.40
C TYR A 97 4.61 -8.71 3.02
N SER A 98 5.05 -9.96 3.21
CA SER A 98 6.37 -10.28 3.75
C SER A 98 7.11 -11.26 2.84
N GLN A 99 8.42 -11.06 2.68
CA GLN A 99 9.30 -12.00 1.98
C GLN A 99 10.71 -12.01 2.59
N PRO A 100 11.45 -13.13 2.51
CA PRO A 100 12.83 -13.19 2.94
C PRO A 100 13.75 -12.40 2.00
N VAL A 101 14.68 -11.65 2.57
CA VAL A 101 15.72 -10.89 1.85
C VAL A 101 17.08 -11.25 2.46
N ALA A 102 18.00 -11.69 1.62
CA ALA A 102 19.36 -12.01 2.07
C ALA A 102 20.20 -10.73 2.09
N ALA A 103 20.71 -10.32 3.24
CA ALA A 103 21.75 -9.30 3.30
C ALA A 103 23.11 -9.94 3.05
N ILE A 104 23.83 -9.39 2.08
CA ILE A 104 25.22 -9.72 1.76
C ILE A 104 26.11 -8.53 2.15
N LEU A 105 27.34 -8.80 2.59
CA LEU A 105 28.33 -7.79 3.02
C LEU A 105 29.60 -7.87 2.17
#